data_AF-A0A7C1QRA0-F1
#
_entry.id   AF-A0A7C1QRA0-F1
#
_cell.length_a   1.000
_cell.length_b   1.000
_cell.length_c   1.000
_cell.angle_alpha   90.00
_cell.angle_beta   90.00
_cell.angle_gamma   90.00
#
_symmetry.space_group_name_H-M   'P 1'
#
loop_
_entity.id
_entity.type
_entity.pdbx_description
1 polymer ?
#
loop_
_entity_poly.entity_id
_entity_poly.type
_entity_poly.pdbx_seq_one_letter_code
_entity_poly.pdbx_strand_id
1 'polypeptide(L)' 'MNPLEGNIVMTGGVVAYNPFLVKMFEEKLDREIFVPPLPQLTGAIGAALYASEAKGDQNA' A
#
# COMPACT_ATOMS: atom_id res chain seq x y z
N MET A 1 23.75 2.61 0.94
CA MET A 1 22.48 3.37 1.00
C MET A 1 21.36 2.35 0.89
N ASN A 2 20.46 2.27 1.87
CA ASN A 2 19.28 1.42 1.76
C ASN A 2 18.29 2.12 0.82
N PRO A 3 17.78 1.46 -0.23
CA PRO A 3 16.90 2.10 -1.21
C PRO A 3 15.50 2.42 -0.67
N LEU A 4 15.16 1.94 0.53
CA LEU A 4 13.87 2.13 1.18
C LEU A 4 14.04 3.05 2.39
N GLU A 5 13.44 4.23 2.32
CA GLU A 5 13.46 5.27 3.34
C GLU A 5 12.04 5.56 3.86
N GLY A 6 11.91 6.14 5.06
CA GLY A 6 10.61 6.48 5.64
C GLY A 6 9.72 5.26 5.92
N ASN A 7 8.42 5.47 6.15
CA ASN A 7 7.47 4.39 6.42
C ASN A 7 7.38 3.42 5.23
N ILE A 8 7.51 2.12 5.49
CA ILE A 8 7.47 1.10 4.45
C ILE A 8 6.06 0.54 4.35
N VAL A 9 5.50 0.56 3.13
CA VAL A 9 4.16 0.03 2.84
C VAL A 9 4.27 -1.03 1.75
N MET A 10 3.66 -2.19 1.98
CA MET A 10 3.57 -3.26 0.98
C MET A 10 2.13 -3.44 0.49
N THR A 11 1.94 -3.48 -0.83
CA THR A 11 0.64 -3.64 -1.50
C THR A 11 0.73 -4.68 -2.62
N GLY A 12 -0.40 -4.99 -3.25
CA GLY A 12 -0.50 -5.89 -4.39
C GLY A 12 -1.02 -7.28 -4.04
N GLY A 13 -1.40 -8.04 -5.08
CA GLY A 13 -1.98 -9.38 -4.93
C GLY A 13 -1.08 -10.38 -4.22
N VAL A 14 0.24 -10.32 -4.46
CA VAL A 14 1.18 -11.23 -3.80
C VAL A 14 1.20 -10.99 -2.29
N VAL A 15 1.17 -9.74 -1.85
CA VAL A 15 1.12 -9.38 -0.42
C VAL A 15 -0.19 -9.85 0.20
N ALA A 16 -1.30 -9.79 -0.53
CA ALA A 16 -2.60 -10.27 -0.08
C ALA A 16 -2.64 -11.79 0.19
N TYR A 17 -1.96 -12.58 -0.65
CA TYR A 17 -2.04 -14.05 -0.60
C TYR A 17 -0.78 -14.73 -0.07
N ASN A 18 0.30 -13.99 0.18
CA ASN A 18 1.55 -14.51 0.70
C ASN A 18 2.14 -13.60 1.79
N PRO A 19 1.65 -13.71 3.04
CA PRO A 19 2.13 -12.90 4.16
C PRO A 19 3.58 -13.21 4.56
N PHE A 20 4.17 -14.33 4.11
CA PHE A 20 5.58 -14.62 4.38
C PHE A 20 6.52 -13.61 3.76
N LEU A 21 6.13 -12.98 2.63
CA LEU A 21 6.95 -11.93 2.04
C LEU A 21 7.05 -10.70 2.96
N VAL A 22 5.97 -10.36 3.66
CA VAL A 22 5.98 -9.24 4.61
C VAL A 22 6.99 -9.54 5.73
N LYS A 23 6.86 -10.72 6.36
CA LYS A 23 7.78 -11.15 7.42
C LYS A 23 9.24 -11.18 6.97
N MET A 24 9.51 -11.76 5.79
CA MET A 24 10.86 -11.81 5.23
C MET A 24 11.43 -10.40 5.00
N PHE A 25 10.62 -9.46 4.53
CA PHE A 25 11.07 -8.08 4.35
C PHE A 25 11.28 -7.37 5.69
N GLU A 26 10.41 -7.59 6.69
CA GLU A 26 10.59 -7.03 8.04
C GLU A 26 11.90 -7.52 8.66
N GLU A 27 12.20 -8.82 8.57
CA GLU A 27 13.45 -9.41 9.05
C GLU A 27 14.68 -8.86 8.32
N LYS A 28 14.61 -8.72 6.99
CA LYS A 28 15.74 -8.22 6.19
C LYS A 28 16.02 -6.73 6.39
N LEU A 29 14.97 -5.96 6.68
CA LEU A 29 15.07 -4.52 6.82
C LEU A 29 15.23 -4.10 8.28
N ASP A 30 14.99 -5.00 9.23
CA ASP A 30 14.90 -4.74 10.68
C ASP A 30 13.90 -3.62 10.99
N ARG A 31 12.75 -3.66 10.31
CA ARG A 31 11.75 -2.58 10.31
C ARG A 31 10.36 -3.15 10.11
N GLU A 32 9.37 -2.61 10.81
CA GLU A 32 7.96 -2.95 10.58
C GLU A 32 7.47 -2.48 9.22
N ILE A 33 6.58 -3.27 8.63
CA ILE A 33 5.95 -2.96 7.34
C ILE A 33 4.45 -2.81 7.53
N PHE A 34 3.94 -1.65 7.11
CA PHE A 34 2.51 -1.45 7.07
C PHE A 34 1.90 -2.18 5.87
N VAL A 35 0.88 -3.00 6.12
CA VAL A 35 0.07 -3.64 5.08
C VAL A 35 -1.37 -3.12 5.24
N PRO A 36 -1.94 -2.46 4.21
CA PRO A 36 -3.32 -1.97 4.28
C PRO A 36 -4.30 -3.15 4.30
N PRO A 37 -5.55 -2.96 4.79
CA PRO A 37 -6.53 -4.05 4.92
C PRO A 37 -6.88 -4.78 3.61
N LEU A 38 -6.78 -4.08 2.47
CA LEU A 38 -7.06 -4.62 1.13
C LEU A 38 -5.87 -4.34 0.20
N PRO A 39 -4.72 -5.02 0.40
CA PRO A 39 -3.49 -4.69 -0.29
C PRO A 39 -3.57 -4.92 -1.81
N GLN A 40 -4.36 -5.89 -2.27
CA GLN A 40 -4.57 -6.10 -3.71
C GLN A 40 -5.45 -5.03 -4.37
N LEU A 41 -6.19 -4.23 -3.59
CA LEU A 41 -7.14 -3.24 -4.10
C LEU A 41 -6.66 -1.79 -3.92
N THR A 42 -5.46 -1.56 -3.36
CA THR A 42 -4.99 -0.20 -3.05
C THR A 42 -5.01 0.74 -4.26
N GLY A 43 -4.62 0.25 -5.45
CA GLY A 43 -4.68 1.05 -6.68
C GLY A 43 -6.10 1.42 -7.11
N ALA A 44 -7.04 0.47 -7.01
CA ALA A 44 -8.45 0.72 -7.34
C ALA A 44 -9.12 1.68 -6.34
N ILE A 45 -8.78 1.56 -5.06
CA ILE A 45 -9.23 2.49 -4.01
C ILE A 45 -8.71 3.90 -4.31
N GLY A 46 -7.43 4.06 -4.67
CA GLY A 46 -6.87 5.35 -5.07
C GLY A 46 -7.59 5.96 -6.28
N ALA A 47 -7.89 5.15 -7.30
CA ALA A 47 -8.68 5.61 -8.45
C ALA A 47 -10.10 6.07 -8.06
N ALA A 48 -10.75 5.37 -7.13
CA ALA A 48 -12.07 5.77 -6.62
C ALA A 48 -12.02 7.08 -5.81
N LEU A 49 -10.97 7.30 -5.03
CA LEU A 49 -10.75 8.55 -4.30
C LEU A 49 -10.59 9.72 -5.27
N TYR A 50 -9.72 9.59 -6.28
CA TYR A 50 -9.56 10.61 -7.31
C TYR A 50 -10.86 10.91 -8.06
N ALA A 51 -11.63 9.88 -8.40
CA ALA A 51 -12.94 10.07 -9.05
C ALA A 51 -13.95 10.77 -8.12
N SER A 52 -13.87 10.53 -6.80
CA SER A 52 -14.71 11.20 -5.81
C SER A 52 -14.33 12.67 -5.64
N GLU A 53 -13.04 12.98 -5.56
CA GLU A 53 -12.53 14.36 -5.48
C GLU A 53 -12.93 15.15 -6.73
N ALA A 54 -12.71 14.60 -7.93
CA ALA A 54 -13.08 15.23 -9.18
C ALA A 54 -14.59 15.47 -9.32
N LYS A 55 -15.44 14.69 -8.65
CA LYS A 55 -16.89 14.96 -8.56
C LYS A 55 -17.23 16.03 -7.53
N GLY A 56 -16.51 16.09 -6.41
CA GLY A 56 -16.67 17.12 -5.39
C GLY A 56 -16.36 18.51 -5.94
N ASP A 57 -15.28 18.63 -6.71
CA ASP A 57 -14.83 19.88 -7.33
C ASP A 57 -15.76 20.36 -8.45
N GLN A 58 -16.56 19.48 -9.05
CA GLN A 58 -17.57 19.84 -10.06
C GLN A 58 -18.87 20.39 -9.44
N ASN A 59 -19.03 20.30 -8.11
CA ASN A 59 -20.20 20.81 -7.37
C ASN A 59 -19.86 22.03 -6.48
N ALA A 60 -18.65 22.59 -6.60
CA ALA A 60 -18.19 23.78 -5.89
C ALA A 60 -18.34 25.05 -6.74
#